data_AF-A0A8J6L312-F1
#
_entry.id   AF-A0A8J6L312-F1
#
_cell.length_a   1.000
_cell.length_b   1.000
_cell.length_c   1.000
_cell.angle_alpha   90.00
_cell.angle_beta   90.00
_cell.angle_gamma   90.00
#
_symmetry.space_group_name_H-M   'P 1'
#
loop_
_entity.id
_entity.type
_entity.pdbx_description
1 polymer ?
#
loop_
_entity_poly.entity_id
_entity_poly.type
_entity_poly.pdbx_seq_one_letter_code
_entity_poly.pdbx_strand_id
1 'polypeptide(L)'
;MDFGSARRAVLQLLGTTAPADVPALLHWMRTTRDFDEFTQDNNDVMLKNIADDLRSCLPPEAVLCSEQLALQKLRQQPEPTVHVDAFLYDEDFIDSLCEEGKMSRNYCTACGSHQTAPLGRHSSLQSCYFSGYLYSSAAQLCGVELNGEFCQLQEMIIKKYEFGDRIKVLHADVCTQGPLLQSADVIVMNNVFEYFLTEAEQASAWDYIIHNVRKQGSLLVTVPSLQESLLGLKKTDVQLSCWVEEIPLNLDVCQQSETDREALEQIHLYRVL
;
A
#
# COMPACT_ATOMS: atom_id res chain seq x y z
N MET A 1 -23.23 25.49 13.80
CA MET A 1 -23.81 25.10 15.10
C MET A 1 -22.66 24.75 16.04
N ASP A 2 -22.66 25.14 17.30
CA ASP A 2 -21.61 24.73 18.25
C ASP A 2 -21.79 23.28 18.72
N PHE A 3 -20.74 22.66 19.28
CA PHE A 3 -20.76 21.25 19.71
C PHE A 3 -21.88 20.93 20.72
N GLY A 4 -22.13 21.84 21.67
CA GLY A 4 -23.20 21.65 22.66
C GLY A 4 -24.59 21.67 22.01
N SER A 5 -24.80 22.56 21.06
CA SER A 5 -26.03 22.64 20.26
C SER A 5 -26.19 21.42 19.33
N ALA A 6 -25.12 20.95 18.71
CA ALA A 6 -25.12 19.76 17.86
C ALA A 6 -25.45 18.49 18.66
N ARG A 7 -24.83 18.32 19.83
CA ARG A 7 -25.13 17.20 20.74
C ARG A 7 -26.60 17.19 21.15
N ARG A 8 -27.18 18.36 21.45
CA ARG A 8 -28.62 18.46 21.79
C ARG A 8 -29.50 18.07 20.61
N ALA A 9 -29.16 18.49 19.39
CA ALA A 9 -29.89 18.13 18.18
C ALA A 9 -29.88 16.62 17.94
N VAL A 10 -28.73 15.95 18.11
CA VAL A 10 -28.61 14.50 17.99
C VAL A 10 -29.45 13.77 19.06
N LEU A 11 -29.40 14.21 20.31
CA LEU A 11 -30.20 13.62 21.39
C LEU A 11 -31.70 13.82 21.16
N GLN A 12 -32.11 14.97 20.62
CA GLN A 12 -33.49 15.23 20.25
C GLN A 12 -33.95 14.33 19.11
N LEU A 13 -33.12 14.15 18.08
CA LEU A 13 -33.39 13.22 16.97
C LEU A 13 -33.62 11.81 17.51
N LEU A 14 -32.70 11.30 18.34
CA LEU A 14 -32.83 9.98 18.99
C LEU A 14 -34.11 9.87 19.84
N GLY A 15 -34.53 10.94 20.51
CA GLY A 15 -35.77 10.98 21.27
C GLY A 15 -37.05 11.01 20.42
N THR A 16 -36.94 11.38 19.14
CA THR A 16 -38.06 11.37 18.17
C THR A 16 -38.13 10.11 17.32
N THR A 17 -37.05 9.33 17.27
CA THR A 17 -37.01 8.02 16.60
C THR A 17 -37.90 7.02 17.34
N ALA A 18 -38.59 6.16 16.61
CA ALA A 18 -39.43 5.12 17.21
C ALA A 18 -38.58 4.21 18.13
N PRO A 19 -39.04 3.86 19.35
CA PRO A 19 -38.22 3.12 20.31
C PRO A 19 -37.65 1.79 19.81
N ALA A 20 -38.34 1.14 18.87
CA ALA A 20 -37.89 -0.10 18.25
C ALA A 20 -36.67 0.08 17.31
N ASP A 21 -36.53 1.26 16.70
CA ASP A 21 -35.49 1.56 15.73
C ASP A 21 -34.26 2.24 16.36
N VAL A 22 -34.39 2.78 17.58
CA VAL A 22 -33.29 3.43 18.31
C VAL A 22 -32.04 2.53 18.43
N PRO A 23 -32.13 1.22 18.76
CA PRO A 23 -30.95 0.36 18.80
C PRO A 23 -30.26 0.22 17.44
N ALA A 24 -31.03 0.10 16.35
CA ALA A 24 -30.50 -0.02 14.99
C ALA A 24 -29.85 1.29 14.54
N LEU A 25 -30.48 2.43 14.83
CA LEU A 25 -29.93 3.76 14.55
C LEU A 25 -28.64 4.01 15.33
N LEU A 26 -28.58 3.67 16.62
CA LEU A 26 -27.36 3.77 17.42
C LEU A 26 -26.26 2.83 16.95
N HIS A 27 -26.62 1.65 16.44
CA HIS A 27 -25.66 0.73 15.83
C HIS A 27 -25.10 1.34 14.55
N TRP A 28 -25.95 1.79 13.62
CA TRP A 28 -25.52 2.49 12.40
C TRP A 28 -24.65 3.71 12.72
N MET A 29 -25.05 4.57 13.67
CA MET A 29 -24.25 5.74 14.05
C MET A 29 -22.85 5.39 14.58
N ARG A 30 -22.65 4.18 15.11
CA ARG A 30 -21.36 3.69 15.63
C ARG A 30 -20.50 3.02 14.56
N THR A 31 -21.09 2.55 13.47
CA THR A 31 -20.42 1.69 12.49
C THR A 31 -20.49 2.22 11.05
N THR A 32 -21.19 3.34 10.82
CA THR A 32 -21.29 3.95 9.50
C THR A 32 -20.08 4.80 9.17
N ARG A 33 -19.70 4.82 7.89
CA ARG A 33 -18.73 5.73 7.29
C ARG A 33 -19.36 6.94 6.61
N ASP A 34 -20.70 7.06 6.65
CA ASP A 34 -21.41 8.24 6.14
C ASP A 34 -20.95 9.53 6.84
N PHE A 35 -20.29 9.43 8.00
CA PHE A 35 -19.72 10.58 8.69
C PHE A 35 -18.31 10.98 8.21
N ASP A 36 -17.61 10.10 7.51
CA ASP A 36 -16.24 10.33 7.03
C ASP A 36 -16.21 11.53 6.05
N GLU A 37 -17.29 11.78 5.31
CA GLU A 37 -17.45 12.94 4.43
C GLU A 37 -17.39 14.28 5.20
N PHE A 38 -17.78 14.28 6.48
CA PHE A 38 -17.72 15.45 7.35
C PHE A 38 -16.42 15.54 8.14
N THR A 39 -15.58 14.50 8.06
CA THR A 39 -14.30 14.43 8.76
C THR A 39 -13.11 14.31 7.82
N GLN A 40 -13.22 14.72 6.54
CA GLN A 40 -12.12 14.72 5.58
C GLN A 40 -10.83 15.17 6.27
N ASP A 41 -9.94 14.21 6.53
CA ASP A 41 -8.69 14.51 7.17
C ASP A 41 -7.86 15.29 6.15
N ASN A 42 -7.24 16.39 6.58
CA ASN A 42 -6.30 17.11 5.72
C ASN A 42 -5.20 16.17 5.21
N ASN A 43 -4.91 15.11 5.97
CA ASN A 43 -4.01 14.03 5.57
C ASN A 43 -4.50 13.29 4.32
N ASP A 44 -5.78 12.89 4.25
CA ASP A 44 -6.34 12.21 3.08
C ASP A 44 -6.34 13.12 1.85
N VAL A 45 -6.67 14.40 2.02
CA VAL A 45 -6.60 15.39 0.95
C VAL A 45 -5.15 15.58 0.46
N MET A 46 -4.18 15.60 1.37
CA MET A 46 -2.76 15.66 1.01
C MET A 46 -2.32 14.41 0.22
N LEU A 47 -2.70 13.21 0.65
CA LEU A 47 -2.39 11.98 -0.09
C LEU A 47 -2.98 12.00 -1.50
N LYS A 48 -4.22 12.45 -1.66
CA LYS A 48 -4.86 12.59 -2.97
C LYS A 48 -4.12 13.58 -3.87
N ASN A 49 -3.70 14.72 -3.33
CA ASN A 49 -2.91 15.71 -4.08
C ASN A 49 -1.53 15.16 -4.47
N ILE A 50 -0.89 14.36 -3.60
CA ILE A 50 0.37 13.68 -3.92
C ILE A 50 0.17 12.69 -5.07
N ALA A 51 -0.90 11.89 -5.03
CA ALA A 51 -1.24 10.96 -6.11
C ALA A 51 -1.48 11.70 -7.44
N ASP A 52 -2.21 12.83 -7.42
CA ASP A 52 -2.42 13.70 -8.59
C ASP A 52 -1.09 14.22 -9.17
N ASP A 53 -0.19 14.70 -8.30
CA ASP A 53 1.13 15.20 -8.72
C ASP A 53 1.99 14.11 -9.34
N LEU A 54 2.03 12.92 -8.75
CA LEU A 54 2.74 11.77 -9.29
C LEU A 54 2.17 11.33 -10.64
N ARG A 55 0.83 11.26 -10.78
CA ARG A 55 0.16 10.94 -12.05
C ARG A 55 0.50 11.92 -13.17
N SER A 56 0.77 13.18 -12.85
CA SER A 56 1.19 14.18 -13.86
C SER A 56 2.59 13.92 -14.42
N CYS A 57 3.40 13.14 -13.71
CA CYS A 57 4.80 12.89 -14.02
C CYS A 57 5.06 11.44 -14.47
N LEU A 58 4.12 10.54 -14.23
CA LEU A 58 4.22 9.12 -14.56
C LEU A 58 3.41 8.76 -15.82
N PRO A 59 3.83 7.73 -16.57
CA PRO A 59 2.95 7.12 -17.55
C PRO A 59 1.72 6.49 -16.86
N PRO A 60 0.60 6.27 -17.58
CA PRO A 60 -0.62 5.69 -17.01
C PRO A 60 -0.41 4.35 -16.30
N GLU A 61 0.53 3.54 -16.79
CA GLU A 61 0.86 2.23 -16.22
C GLU A 61 1.69 2.36 -14.94
N ALA A 62 2.20 3.55 -14.61
CA ALA A 62 3.11 3.83 -13.50
C ALA A 62 4.43 3.01 -13.52
N VAL A 63 4.80 2.46 -14.67
CA VAL A 63 6.07 1.74 -14.89
C VAL A 63 6.98 2.58 -15.79
N LEU A 64 8.19 2.88 -15.33
CA LEU A 64 9.15 3.69 -16.09
C LEU A 64 9.88 2.84 -17.15
N CYS A 65 10.31 3.48 -18.24
CA CYS A 65 11.13 2.85 -19.28
C CYS A 65 12.46 2.29 -18.76
N SER A 66 12.98 2.83 -17.64
CA SER A 66 14.17 2.35 -16.96
C SER A 66 13.98 1.04 -16.21
N GLU A 67 12.73 0.61 -15.96
CA GLU A 67 12.41 -0.66 -15.29
C GLU A 67 12.33 -1.83 -16.29
N GLN A 68 13.41 -2.05 -17.02
CA GLN A 68 13.43 -2.98 -18.16
C GLN A 68 13.02 -4.41 -17.79
N LEU A 69 13.44 -4.91 -16.62
CA LEU A 69 13.10 -6.27 -16.18
C LEU A 69 11.63 -6.39 -15.76
N ALA A 70 11.08 -5.39 -15.08
CA ALA A 70 9.66 -5.35 -14.72
C ALA A 70 8.80 -5.31 -15.98
N LEU A 71 9.15 -4.46 -16.95
CA LEU A 71 8.49 -4.39 -18.26
C LEU A 71 8.60 -5.73 -19.02
N GLN A 72 9.76 -6.39 -18.97
CA GLN A 72 9.95 -7.69 -19.60
C GLN A 72 9.07 -8.77 -18.97
N LYS A 73 9.02 -8.85 -17.63
CA LYS A 73 8.20 -9.83 -16.91
C LYS A 73 6.71 -9.58 -17.11
N LEU A 74 6.27 -8.31 -17.13
CA LEU A 74 4.89 -7.95 -17.42
C LEU A 74 4.46 -8.41 -18.82
N ARG A 75 5.35 -8.27 -19.82
CA ARG A 75 5.10 -8.76 -21.20
C ARG A 75 5.10 -10.27 -21.33
N GLN A 76 5.73 -10.98 -20.40
CA GLN A 76 5.81 -12.44 -20.38
C GLN A 76 4.65 -13.10 -19.64
N GLN A 77 3.75 -12.31 -19.04
CA GLN A 77 2.57 -12.84 -18.37
C GLN A 77 1.69 -13.62 -19.36
N PRO A 78 1.22 -14.82 -18.99
CA PRO A 78 0.39 -15.65 -19.87
C PRO A 78 -0.98 -15.00 -20.12
N GLU A 79 -1.41 -14.12 -19.23
CA GLU A 79 -2.65 -13.36 -19.33
C GLU A 79 -2.35 -11.87 -19.58
N PRO A 80 -3.11 -11.20 -20.46
CA PRO A 80 -3.08 -9.75 -20.62
C PRO A 80 -3.23 -9.07 -19.25
N THR A 81 -2.15 -8.49 -18.75
CA THR A 81 -2.10 -7.85 -17.44
C THR A 81 -1.71 -6.38 -17.64
N VAL A 82 -2.47 -5.47 -17.01
CA VAL A 82 -2.15 -4.04 -17.00
C VAL A 82 -1.73 -3.69 -15.58
N HIS A 83 -0.56 -3.10 -15.43
CA HIS A 83 -0.12 -2.60 -14.13
C HIS A 83 -0.92 -1.34 -13.78
N VAL A 84 -1.54 -1.33 -12.60
CA VAL A 84 -2.36 -0.23 -12.10
C VAL A 84 -2.01 -0.02 -10.65
N ASP A 85 -1.36 1.10 -10.37
CA ASP A 85 -0.96 1.45 -9.01
C ASP A 85 -2.17 1.92 -8.18
N ALA A 86 -2.48 1.17 -7.11
CA ALA A 86 -3.65 1.41 -6.28
C ALA A 86 -3.55 2.68 -5.42
N PHE A 87 -2.35 3.27 -5.25
CA PHE A 87 -2.21 4.57 -4.62
C PHE A 87 -2.49 5.71 -5.60
N LEU A 88 -2.09 5.56 -6.86
CA LEU A 88 -2.31 6.58 -7.90
C LEU A 88 -3.74 6.58 -8.43
N TYR A 89 -4.35 5.39 -8.52
CA TYR A 89 -5.65 5.17 -9.14
C TYR A 89 -6.56 4.41 -8.17
N ASP A 90 -7.44 5.15 -7.48
CA ASP A 90 -8.51 4.56 -6.67
C ASP A 90 -9.61 3.95 -7.56
N GLU A 91 -10.51 3.15 -6.97
CA GLU A 91 -11.58 2.47 -7.72
C GLU A 91 -12.48 3.44 -8.48
N ASP A 92 -12.82 4.56 -7.85
CA ASP A 92 -13.68 5.60 -8.44
C ASP A 92 -13.02 6.23 -9.68
N PHE A 93 -11.71 6.44 -9.62
CA PHE A 93 -10.93 6.98 -10.74
C PHE A 93 -10.78 5.94 -11.86
N ILE A 94 -10.58 4.65 -11.52
CA ILE A 94 -10.58 3.56 -12.50
C ILE A 94 -11.95 3.48 -13.19
N ASP A 95 -13.05 3.62 -12.46
CA ASP A 95 -14.39 3.63 -13.04
C ASP A 95 -14.58 4.80 -14.00
N SER A 96 -14.13 5.99 -13.61
CA SER A 96 -14.13 7.16 -14.50
C SER A 96 -13.34 6.91 -15.79
N LEU A 97 -12.15 6.28 -15.70
CA LEU A 97 -11.36 5.91 -16.88
C LEU A 97 -12.06 4.86 -17.76
N CYS A 98 -12.82 3.95 -17.17
CA CYS A 98 -13.61 2.97 -17.91
C CYS A 98 -14.79 3.63 -18.64
N GLU A 99 -15.51 4.53 -17.97
CA GLU A 99 -16.61 5.30 -18.57
C GLU A 99 -16.13 6.20 -19.73
N GLU A 100 -14.94 6.78 -19.59
CA GLU A 100 -14.30 7.58 -20.65
C GLU A 100 -13.71 6.73 -21.79
N GLY A 101 -13.73 5.39 -21.68
CA GLY A 101 -13.16 4.47 -22.67
C GLY A 101 -11.63 4.52 -22.77
N LYS A 102 -10.95 5.09 -21.77
CA LYS A 102 -9.48 5.14 -21.67
C LYS A 102 -8.89 3.87 -21.07
N MET A 103 -9.71 3.09 -20.36
CA MET A 103 -9.33 1.84 -19.73
C MET A 103 -10.47 0.81 -19.83
N SER A 104 -10.16 -0.48 -19.68
CA SER A 104 -11.16 -1.54 -19.50
C SER A 104 -10.76 -2.38 -18.30
N ARG A 105 -11.66 -2.64 -17.35
CA ARG A 105 -11.43 -3.57 -16.21
C ARG A 105 -11.20 -5.02 -16.64
N ASN A 106 -11.48 -5.33 -17.91
CA ASN A 106 -11.63 -6.66 -18.44
C ASN A 106 -10.83 -6.81 -19.74
N TYR A 107 -10.14 -7.94 -19.92
CA TYR A 107 -9.57 -8.31 -21.21
C TYR A 107 -10.35 -9.47 -21.84
N CYS A 108 -10.42 -9.50 -23.18
CA CYS A 108 -11.08 -10.58 -23.88
C CYS A 108 -10.14 -11.78 -24.02
N THR A 109 -10.59 -12.95 -23.55
CA THR A 109 -9.80 -14.19 -23.62
C THR A 109 -9.78 -14.83 -25.02
N ALA A 110 -10.55 -14.30 -25.97
CA ALA A 110 -10.80 -14.96 -27.26
C ALA A 110 -10.83 -14.04 -28.50
N CYS A 111 -10.41 -12.77 -28.40
CA CYS A 111 -10.32 -11.77 -29.50
C CYS A 111 -11.62 -11.05 -29.97
N GLY A 112 -12.73 -11.11 -29.22
CA GLY A 112 -13.93 -10.31 -29.56
C GLY A 112 -15.11 -10.39 -28.59
N SER A 113 -15.11 -9.50 -27.58
CA SER A 113 -16.29 -8.87 -26.96
C SER A 113 -17.19 -9.59 -25.94
N HIS A 114 -17.07 -10.89 -25.61
CA HIS A 114 -18.02 -11.48 -24.63
C HIS A 114 -17.45 -12.45 -23.59
N GLN A 115 -16.21 -12.92 -23.76
CA GLN A 115 -15.56 -13.78 -22.78
C GLN A 115 -14.42 -12.98 -22.16
N THR A 116 -14.69 -12.42 -20.98
CA THR A 116 -13.81 -11.47 -20.31
C THR A 116 -13.34 -11.99 -18.96
N ALA A 117 -12.06 -11.74 -18.65
CA ALA A 117 -11.49 -11.96 -17.33
C ALA A 117 -10.98 -10.62 -16.76
N PRO A 118 -10.96 -10.46 -15.41
CA PRO A 118 -10.43 -9.26 -14.78
C PRO A 118 -8.94 -9.08 -15.09
N LEU A 119 -8.50 -7.83 -15.25
CA LEU A 119 -7.06 -7.53 -15.29
C LEU A 119 -6.45 -7.68 -13.89
N GLY A 120 -5.29 -8.34 -13.80
CA GLY A 120 -4.49 -8.36 -12.58
C GLY A 120 -4.00 -6.95 -12.22
N ARG A 121 -4.12 -6.55 -10.94
CA ARG A 121 -3.75 -5.23 -10.43
C ARG A 121 -2.53 -5.38 -9.51
N HIS A 122 -1.60 -4.43 -9.59
CA HIS A 122 -0.36 -4.46 -8.81
C HIS A 122 -0.06 -3.06 -8.29
N SER A 123 0.09 -2.93 -6.97
CA SER A 123 0.46 -1.67 -6.31
C SER A 123 1.98 -1.60 -6.16
N SER A 124 2.57 -0.46 -6.54
CA SER A 124 3.98 -0.17 -6.31
C SER A 124 4.19 0.57 -4.98
N LEU A 125 5.43 0.55 -4.48
CA LEU A 125 5.86 1.00 -3.15
C LEU A 125 5.90 2.51 -2.92
N GLN A 126 5.43 3.32 -3.87
CA GLN A 126 5.73 4.75 -3.89
C GLN A 126 5.04 5.56 -2.78
N SER A 127 4.19 4.94 -1.95
CA SER A 127 3.28 5.64 -1.05
C SER A 127 3.50 5.40 0.45
N CYS A 128 4.27 4.38 0.86
CA CYS A 128 4.32 3.98 2.27
C CYS A 128 4.89 5.07 3.19
N TYR A 129 5.87 5.86 2.74
CA TYR A 129 6.47 6.90 3.59
C TYR A 129 5.69 8.21 3.63
N PHE A 130 4.89 8.54 2.59
CA PHE A 130 3.97 9.68 2.63
C PHE A 130 2.84 9.44 3.61
N SER A 131 2.21 8.26 3.54
CA SER A 131 1.24 7.83 4.53
C SER A 131 1.88 7.70 5.91
N GLY A 132 3.10 7.17 6.01
CA GLY A 132 3.87 7.12 7.25
C GLY A 132 4.12 8.51 7.86
N TYR A 133 4.34 9.54 7.04
CA TYR A 133 4.49 10.90 7.54
C TYR A 133 3.18 11.43 8.12
N LEU A 134 2.08 11.27 7.40
CA LEU A 134 0.80 11.85 7.80
C LEU A 134 0.14 11.10 8.96
N TYR A 135 0.27 9.78 8.99
CA TYR A 135 -0.44 8.91 9.93
C TYR A 135 0.41 8.33 11.06
N SER A 136 1.72 8.62 11.10
CA SER A 136 2.58 8.13 12.18
C SER A 136 3.43 9.22 12.82
N SER A 137 3.79 8.97 14.08
CA SER A 137 4.76 9.76 14.83
C SER A 137 6.19 9.24 14.66
N ALA A 138 6.48 8.47 13.60
CA ALA A 138 7.84 8.01 13.32
C ALA A 138 8.79 9.20 13.25
N ALA A 139 9.93 9.12 13.95
CA ALA A 139 10.91 10.21 14.00
C ALA A 139 11.67 10.38 12.68
N GLN A 140 11.83 9.29 11.93
CA GLN A 140 12.48 9.23 10.63
C GLN A 140 11.77 8.18 9.77
N LEU A 141 11.64 8.47 8.48
CA LEU A 141 11.07 7.61 7.45
C LEU A 141 12.09 7.49 6.33
N CYS A 142 12.68 6.31 6.16
CA CYS A 142 13.75 6.09 5.18
C CYS A 142 13.26 5.18 4.05
N GLY A 143 13.20 5.71 2.83
CA GLY A 143 12.97 4.93 1.61
C GLY A 143 14.29 4.54 0.95
N VAL A 144 14.45 3.26 0.61
CA VAL A 144 15.55 2.77 -0.22
C VAL A 144 14.97 2.42 -1.58
N GLU A 145 15.46 3.08 -2.62
CA GLU A 145 14.96 2.97 -3.98
C GLU A 145 16.13 2.69 -4.93
N LEU A 146 15.99 1.68 -5.77
CA LEU A 146 17.02 1.28 -6.71
C LEU A 146 16.99 2.15 -7.98
N ASN A 147 15.82 2.63 -8.38
CA ASN A 147 15.64 3.45 -9.56
C ASN A 147 15.83 4.94 -9.26
N GLY A 148 16.90 5.52 -9.82
CA GLY A 148 17.22 6.94 -9.63
C GLY A 148 16.18 7.93 -10.17
N GLU A 149 15.36 7.57 -11.16
CA GLU A 149 14.25 8.41 -11.64
C GLU A 149 13.10 8.45 -10.61
N PHE A 150 12.77 7.31 -9.98
CA PHE A 150 11.82 7.29 -8.88
C PHE A 150 12.34 8.03 -7.65
N CYS A 151 13.64 7.98 -7.37
CA CYS A 151 14.23 8.81 -6.32
C CYS A 151 13.99 10.29 -6.58
N GLN A 152 14.24 10.76 -7.80
CA GLN A 152 14.01 12.17 -8.18
C GLN A 152 12.54 12.56 -8.06
N LEU A 153 11.62 11.68 -8.47
CA LEU A 153 10.19 11.90 -8.37
C LEU A 153 9.75 12.02 -6.90
N GLN A 154 10.22 11.12 -6.05
CA GLN A 154 9.94 11.15 -4.61
C GLN A 154 10.53 12.40 -3.96
N GLU A 155 11.77 12.79 -4.29
CA GLU A 155 12.41 14.01 -3.78
C GLU A 155 11.64 15.29 -4.19
N MET A 156 11.08 15.33 -5.40
CA MET A 156 10.22 16.43 -5.84
C MET A 156 8.98 16.56 -4.95
N ILE A 157 8.31 15.45 -4.65
CA ILE A 157 7.14 15.43 -3.75
C ILE A 157 7.55 15.84 -2.33
N ILE A 158 8.62 15.27 -1.78
CA ILE A 158 9.13 15.60 -0.45
C ILE A 158 9.39 17.11 -0.33
N LYS A 159 9.98 17.71 -1.36
CA LYS A 159 10.23 19.15 -1.41
C LYS A 159 8.94 19.97 -1.52
N LYS A 160 7.99 19.55 -2.37
CA LYS A 160 6.73 20.27 -2.60
C LYS A 160 5.86 20.33 -1.34
N TYR A 161 5.82 19.25 -0.57
CA TYR A 161 5.00 19.11 0.64
C TYR A 161 5.80 19.35 1.94
N GLU A 162 7.07 19.75 1.83
CA GLU A 162 7.95 20.07 2.95
C GLU A 162 8.19 18.91 3.95
N PHE A 163 8.16 17.66 3.49
CA PHE A 163 8.33 16.46 4.33
C PHE A 163 9.79 16.10 4.65
N GLY A 164 10.74 16.93 4.23
CA GLY A 164 12.18 16.67 4.35
C GLY A 164 12.72 16.70 5.78
N ASP A 165 11.91 17.07 6.77
CA ASP A 165 12.25 17.02 8.19
C ASP A 165 12.29 15.58 8.74
N ARG A 166 11.49 14.67 8.17
CA ARG A 166 11.43 13.26 8.59
C ARG A 166 11.64 12.25 7.47
N ILE A 167 11.31 12.58 6.22
CA ILE A 167 11.47 11.65 5.10
C ILE A 167 12.86 11.78 4.48
N LYS A 168 13.53 10.65 4.27
CA LYS A 168 14.78 10.54 3.53
C LYS A 168 14.67 9.45 2.47
N VAL A 169 15.02 9.78 1.23
CA VAL A 169 15.13 8.81 0.13
C VAL A 169 16.60 8.52 -0.14
N LEU A 170 16.92 7.25 -0.31
CA LEU A 170 18.25 6.74 -0.58
C LEU A 170 18.22 6.03 -1.94
N HIS A 171 18.89 6.62 -2.93
CA HIS A 171 19.16 5.93 -4.20
C HIS A 171 20.24 4.87 -3.98
N ALA A 172 19.83 3.65 -3.68
CA ALA A 172 20.72 2.56 -3.30
C ALA A 172 20.08 1.19 -3.50
N ASP A 173 20.92 0.16 -3.66
CA ASP A 173 20.52 -1.23 -3.49
C ASP A 173 20.36 -1.53 -2.00
N VAL A 174 19.22 -2.10 -1.59
CA VAL A 174 18.94 -2.53 -0.21
C VAL A 174 20.01 -3.48 0.33
N CYS A 175 20.66 -4.27 -0.54
CA CYS A 175 21.78 -5.16 -0.21
C CYS A 175 23.07 -4.43 0.18
N THR A 176 23.07 -3.09 0.15
CA THR A 176 24.16 -2.25 0.64
C THR A 176 23.80 -1.49 1.92
N GLN A 177 22.55 -1.60 2.38
CA GLN A 177 21.98 -0.80 3.47
C GLN A 177 21.88 -1.57 4.79
N GLY A 178 22.81 -2.50 5.05
CA GLY A 178 22.88 -3.29 6.29
C GLY A 178 22.74 -2.47 7.59
N PRO A 179 23.48 -1.36 7.77
CA PRO A 179 23.32 -0.52 8.97
C PRO A 179 21.91 0.06 9.15
N LEU A 180 21.22 0.39 8.06
CA LEU A 180 19.84 0.88 8.10
C LEU A 180 18.89 -0.25 8.53
N LEU A 181 19.01 -1.43 7.91
CA LEU A 181 18.21 -2.61 8.26
C LEU A 181 18.41 -3.05 9.72
N GLN A 182 19.64 -2.97 10.22
CA GLN A 182 19.99 -3.36 11.59
C GLN A 182 19.47 -2.37 12.65
N SER A 183 19.21 -1.11 12.28
CA SER A 183 18.79 -0.06 13.21
C SER A 183 17.29 0.24 13.17
N ALA A 184 16.60 -0.11 12.08
CA ALA A 184 15.18 0.18 11.87
C ALA A 184 14.27 -0.43 12.96
N ASP A 185 13.33 0.36 13.47
CA ASP A 185 12.29 -0.10 14.41
C ASP A 185 11.13 -0.81 13.70
N VAL A 186 10.79 -0.33 12.50
CA VAL A 186 9.74 -0.87 11.64
C VAL A 186 10.27 -0.90 10.22
N ILE A 187 10.09 -2.03 9.54
CA ILE A 187 10.48 -2.24 8.15
C ILE A 187 9.23 -2.61 7.37
N VAL A 188 9.00 -1.97 6.22
CA VAL A 188 7.85 -2.25 5.35
C VAL A 188 8.37 -2.72 4.00
N MET A 189 7.89 -3.86 3.52
CA MET A 189 8.25 -4.45 2.23
C MET A 189 6.98 -4.85 1.47
N ASN A 190 6.61 -4.09 0.44
CA ASN A 190 5.44 -4.37 -0.39
C ASN A 190 5.89 -4.72 -1.81
N ASN A 191 5.74 -5.98 -2.24
CA ASN A 191 6.04 -6.45 -3.58
C ASN A 191 7.48 -6.14 -4.07
N VAL A 192 8.46 -6.24 -3.16
CA VAL A 192 9.79 -5.64 -3.35
C VAL A 192 10.65 -6.24 -4.47
N PHE A 193 10.53 -7.53 -4.81
CA PHE A 193 11.53 -8.19 -5.67
C PHE A 193 11.01 -8.97 -6.86
N GLU A 194 9.79 -9.51 -6.79
CA GLU A 194 9.32 -10.49 -7.77
C GLU A 194 9.38 -9.95 -9.21
N TYR A 195 9.01 -8.69 -9.42
CA TYR A 195 9.00 -8.07 -10.75
C TYR A 195 10.34 -7.46 -11.16
N PHE A 196 11.19 -7.12 -10.18
CA PHE A 196 12.36 -6.28 -10.41
C PHE A 196 13.67 -7.07 -10.46
N LEU A 197 13.71 -8.29 -9.94
CA LEU A 197 14.92 -9.11 -9.80
C LEU A 197 14.73 -10.52 -10.39
N THR A 198 15.81 -11.16 -10.84
CA THR A 198 15.84 -12.59 -11.18
C THR A 198 15.74 -13.47 -9.92
N GLU A 199 15.31 -14.74 -10.03
CA GLU A 199 15.20 -15.63 -8.86
C GLU A 199 16.50 -15.72 -8.03
N ALA A 200 17.67 -15.70 -8.69
CA ALA A 200 18.95 -15.74 -8.02
C ALA A 200 19.27 -14.45 -7.25
N GLU A 201 18.89 -13.30 -7.80
CA GLU A 201 19.02 -12.00 -7.15
C GLU A 201 18.02 -11.86 -6.00
N GLN A 202 16.76 -12.31 -6.18
CA GLN A 202 15.76 -12.37 -5.13
C GLN A 202 16.26 -13.19 -3.93
N ALA A 203 16.78 -14.39 -4.18
CA ALA A 203 17.33 -15.24 -3.12
C ALA A 203 18.51 -14.56 -2.40
N SER A 204 19.37 -13.86 -3.13
CA SER A 204 20.52 -13.16 -2.55
C SER A 204 20.09 -11.92 -1.74
N ALA A 205 19.08 -11.20 -2.20
CA ALA A 205 18.51 -10.05 -1.50
C ALA A 205 17.80 -10.47 -0.21
N TRP A 206 16.99 -11.53 -0.27
CA TRP A 206 16.36 -12.10 0.91
C TRP A 206 17.37 -12.64 1.92
N ASP A 207 18.40 -13.37 1.47
CA ASP A 207 19.50 -13.77 2.34
C ASP A 207 20.09 -12.54 3.03
N TYR A 208 20.43 -11.48 2.29
CA TYR A 208 20.99 -10.27 2.88
C TYR A 208 20.06 -9.62 3.93
N ILE A 209 18.77 -9.50 3.63
CA ILE A 209 17.77 -8.94 4.53
C ILE A 209 17.67 -9.76 5.80
N ILE A 210 17.54 -11.08 5.68
CA ILE A 210 17.44 -12.00 6.81
C ILE A 210 18.70 -11.90 7.68
N HIS A 211 19.88 -11.71 7.10
CA HIS A 211 21.11 -11.55 7.88
C HIS A 211 21.19 -10.21 8.62
N ASN A 212 20.56 -9.13 8.11
CA ASN A 212 20.69 -7.79 8.67
C ASN A 212 19.50 -7.36 9.55
N VAL A 213 18.30 -7.88 9.32
CA VAL A 213 17.11 -7.57 10.13
C VAL A 213 17.10 -8.45 11.38
N ARG A 214 17.84 -8.02 12.40
CA ARG A 214 18.08 -8.80 13.64
C ARG A 214 17.79 -8.03 14.93
N LYS A 215 17.23 -6.82 14.83
CA LYS A 215 16.89 -6.03 16.01
C LYS A 215 15.69 -6.65 16.71
N GLN A 216 15.94 -7.34 17.81
CA GLN A 216 14.89 -7.99 18.58
C GLN A 216 13.77 -6.99 18.94
N GLY A 217 12.53 -7.39 18.67
CA GLY A 217 11.33 -6.57 18.90
C GLY A 217 11.00 -5.59 17.79
N SER A 218 11.85 -5.40 16.76
CA SER A 218 11.47 -4.60 15.59
C SER A 218 10.33 -5.26 14.82
N LEU A 219 9.53 -4.46 14.14
CA LEU A 219 8.40 -4.92 13.34
C LEU A 219 8.77 -5.01 11.86
N LEU A 220 8.26 -6.02 11.19
CA LEU A 220 8.39 -6.20 9.75
C LEU A 220 6.99 -6.38 9.17
N VAL A 221 6.60 -5.49 8.26
CA VAL A 221 5.34 -5.55 7.53
C VAL A 221 5.64 -5.98 6.11
N THR A 222 4.99 -7.05 5.64
CA THR A 222 5.16 -7.52 4.27
C THR A 222 3.84 -7.69 3.53
N VAL A 223 3.89 -7.49 2.22
CA VAL A 223 2.85 -7.84 1.26
C VAL A 223 3.59 -8.43 0.05
N PRO A 224 3.40 -9.71 -0.32
CA PRO A 224 2.61 -10.73 0.36
C PRO A 224 3.31 -11.26 1.65
N SER A 225 2.87 -12.40 2.17
CA SER A 225 3.53 -13.03 3.34
C SER A 225 5.00 -13.36 3.09
N LEU A 226 5.80 -13.51 4.15
CA LEU A 226 7.18 -14.00 4.04
C LEU A 226 7.24 -15.42 3.47
N GLN A 227 6.26 -16.25 3.81
CA GLN A 227 6.14 -17.62 3.33
C GLN A 227 6.00 -17.66 1.81
N GLU A 228 5.14 -16.81 1.25
CA GLU A 228 4.95 -16.67 -0.19
C GLU A 228 6.16 -16.00 -0.86
N SER A 229 6.69 -14.93 -0.25
CA SER A 229 7.85 -14.20 -0.77
C SER A 229 9.12 -15.04 -0.87
N LEU A 230 9.27 -16.04 0.00
CA LEU A 230 10.40 -16.97 0.01
C LEU A 230 10.09 -18.30 -0.71
N LEU A 231 8.85 -18.51 -1.13
CA LEU A 231 8.43 -19.75 -1.78
C LEU A 231 9.19 -19.94 -3.10
N GLY A 232 9.80 -21.10 -3.28
CA GLY A 232 10.54 -21.42 -4.51
C GLY A 232 11.97 -20.87 -4.57
N LEU A 233 12.40 -20.01 -3.62
CA LEU A 233 13.78 -19.54 -3.52
C LEU A 233 14.65 -20.62 -2.87
N LYS A 234 15.21 -21.51 -3.71
CA LYS A 234 15.99 -22.70 -3.31
C LYS A 234 17.21 -22.45 -2.40
N LYS A 235 17.59 -21.18 -2.19
CA LYS A 235 18.84 -20.78 -1.50
C LYS A 235 18.64 -20.35 -0.04
N THR A 236 17.43 -19.94 0.33
CA THR A 236 17.13 -19.42 1.67
C THR A 236 16.77 -20.59 2.60
N ASP A 237 17.75 -21.14 3.33
CA ASP A 237 17.55 -22.21 4.33
C ASP A 237 17.12 -21.65 5.69
N VAL A 238 16.17 -20.70 5.67
CA VAL A 238 15.79 -19.95 6.87
C VAL A 238 14.50 -20.53 7.43
N GLN A 239 14.60 -21.06 8.65
CA GLN A 239 13.41 -21.36 9.45
C GLN A 239 12.83 -20.03 9.95
N LEU A 240 11.71 -19.59 9.37
CA LEU A 240 11.04 -18.34 9.75
C LEU A 240 10.77 -18.26 11.25
N SER A 241 10.39 -19.37 11.89
CA SER A 241 10.14 -19.47 13.33
C SER A 241 11.36 -19.20 14.22
N CYS A 242 12.57 -19.22 13.66
CA CYS A 242 13.80 -18.84 14.35
C CYS A 242 14.21 -17.38 14.11
N TRP A 243 13.49 -16.65 13.26
CA TRP A 243 13.79 -15.27 12.87
C TRP A 243 12.69 -14.30 13.27
N VAL A 244 11.43 -14.68 13.02
CA VAL A 244 10.27 -13.83 13.22
C VAL A 244 9.08 -14.62 13.77
N GLU A 245 8.20 -13.90 14.46
CA GLU A 245 6.89 -14.38 14.88
C GLU A 245 5.81 -13.51 14.24
N GLU A 246 4.85 -14.14 13.57
CA GLU A 246 3.72 -13.43 12.96
C GLU A 246 2.74 -12.94 14.05
N ILE A 247 2.36 -11.68 13.95
CA ILE A 247 1.38 -11.04 14.84
C ILE A 247 0.06 -10.92 14.08
N PRO A 248 -1.05 -11.47 14.62
CA PRO A 248 -2.36 -11.29 14.03
C PRO A 248 -2.74 -9.81 13.97
N LEU A 249 -3.09 -9.32 12.78
CA LEU A 249 -3.65 -7.98 12.62
C LEU A 249 -5.10 -7.95 13.08
N ASN A 250 -5.46 -6.91 13.84
CA ASN A 250 -6.85 -6.66 14.18
C ASN A 250 -7.51 -5.86 13.05
N LEU A 251 -8.06 -6.59 12.07
CA LEU A 251 -8.73 -5.99 10.92
C LEU A 251 -10.07 -5.32 11.28
N ASP A 252 -10.66 -5.64 12.43
CA ASP A 252 -11.92 -5.01 12.89
C ASP A 252 -11.74 -3.51 13.21
N VAL A 253 -10.50 -3.04 13.35
CA VAL A 253 -10.15 -1.63 13.51
C VAL A 253 -10.31 -0.87 12.18
N CYS A 254 -10.09 -1.55 11.04
CA CYS A 254 -10.28 -1.01 9.71
C CYS A 254 -11.65 -1.46 9.17
N GLN A 255 -12.74 -0.76 9.56
CA GLN A 255 -14.05 -1.00 8.96
C GLN A 255 -14.04 -0.52 7.50
N GLN A 256 -13.70 -1.39 6.57
CA GLN A 256 -13.64 -1.11 5.13
C GLN A 256 -14.53 -2.09 4.35
N SER A 257 -14.75 -1.84 3.05
CA SER A 257 -15.61 -2.68 2.21
C SER A 257 -15.07 -4.12 2.09
N GLU A 258 -15.86 -5.09 1.65
CA GLU A 258 -15.36 -6.47 1.47
C GLU A 258 -14.17 -6.55 0.51
N THR A 259 -14.13 -5.68 -0.51
CA THR A 259 -12.99 -5.57 -1.46
C THR A 259 -11.73 -5.05 -0.78
N ASP A 260 -11.87 -4.12 0.17
CA ASP A 260 -10.74 -3.62 0.95
C ASP A 260 -10.24 -4.69 1.93
N ARG A 261 -11.12 -5.55 2.42
CA ARG A 261 -10.77 -6.63 3.35
C ARG A 261 -9.83 -7.66 2.72
N GLU A 262 -10.08 -8.09 1.47
CA GLU A 262 -9.18 -9.00 0.77
C GLU A 262 -7.77 -8.40 0.60
N ALA A 263 -7.68 -7.10 0.30
CA ALA A 263 -6.40 -6.41 0.19
C ALA A 263 -5.69 -6.29 1.55
N LEU A 264 -6.43 -6.03 2.63
CA LEU A 264 -5.89 -5.98 3.99
C LEU A 264 -5.42 -7.36 4.48
N GLU A 265 -6.06 -8.45 4.05
CA GLU A 265 -5.67 -9.83 4.38
C GLU A 265 -4.33 -10.22 3.74
N GLN A 266 -3.86 -9.50 2.72
CA GLN A 266 -2.52 -9.67 2.14
C GLN A 266 -1.41 -8.98 2.95
N ILE A 267 -1.76 -8.21 3.98
CA ILE A 267 -0.80 -7.51 4.83
C ILE A 267 -0.44 -8.41 6.01
N HIS A 268 0.86 -8.71 6.12
CA HIS A 268 1.39 -9.54 7.20
C HIS A 268 2.29 -8.71 8.10
N LEU A 269 2.10 -8.85 9.41
CA LEU A 269 2.91 -8.21 10.43
C LEU A 269 3.71 -9.26 11.18
N TYR A 270 5.01 -9.03 11.30
CA TYR A 270 5.94 -9.90 12.02
C TYR A 270 6.70 -9.10 13.07
N ARG A 271 7.07 -9.78 14.16
CA ARG A 271 8.02 -9.30 15.16
C ARG A 271 9.30 -10.09 15.06
N VAL A 272 10.42 -9.40 14.98
CA VAL A 272 11.76 -10.01 14.96
C VAL A 272 12.09 -10.57 16.34
N LEU A 273 12.53 -11.83 16.38
CA LEU A 273 12.85 -12.61 17.58
C LEU A 273 14.25 -12.32 18.13
#